data_AF-A0A525VR09-F1
#
_entry.id   AF-A0A525VR09-F1
#
_cell.length_a   1.000
_cell.length_b   1.000
_cell.length_c   1.000
_cell.angle_alpha   90.00
_cell.angle_beta   90.00
_cell.angle_gamma   90.00
#
_symmetry.space_group_name_H-M   'P 1'
#
loop_
_entity.id
_entity.type
_entity.pdbx_description
1 polymer ?
#
loop_
_entity_poly.entity_id
_entity_poly.type
_entity_poly.pdbx_seq_one_letter_code
_entity_poly.pdbx_strand_id
1 'polypeptide(L)'
;MSDEPAARRFTVRYYPKAGVVQCGWGVYKVEQKKFGCRVLTDEEREENQRRATYRAAANIRRDLLAIGADRMLTLTYRENQIDRKKALKDLSRFVRVMRKRFAHWASVTVLEYQQRGACHFHLALAGFYDVVLLRSEWVEIVGRVAVTREDGSRQMMPNGNIDMAFEPDGRGNACSKLAAYMAKYLRKGLDEGREVGDHRYFRTQGIERPREVYYIAPDAPEDEEMGLSYEVITTLLASVGGYPAIWFGPTGPGRSGCAHGERNN
;
A
#
# COMPACT_ATOMS: atom_id res chain seq x y z
N MET A 1 34.50 -13.08 9.07
CA MET A 1 33.15 -13.40 8.53
C MET A 1 32.76 -14.71 9.17
N SER A 2 31.67 -14.77 9.92
CA SER A 2 31.19 -16.05 10.47
C SER A 2 30.44 -16.79 9.36
N ASP A 3 30.97 -17.95 8.95
CA ASP A 3 30.41 -18.86 7.93
C ASP A 3 29.23 -19.69 8.47
N GLU A 4 28.39 -19.11 9.34
CA GLU A 4 27.16 -19.79 9.74
C GLU A 4 26.15 -19.73 8.58
N PRO A 5 25.59 -20.88 8.16
CA PRO A 5 24.59 -20.90 7.09
C PRO A 5 23.38 -20.07 7.51
N ALA A 6 22.97 -19.13 6.64
CA ALA A 6 21.81 -18.30 6.91
C ALA A 6 20.56 -19.18 6.98
N ALA A 7 19.92 -19.24 8.15
CA ALA A 7 18.74 -20.06 8.37
C ALA A 7 17.60 -19.66 7.42
N ARG A 8 16.87 -20.65 6.90
CA ARG A 8 15.82 -20.44 5.90
C ARG A 8 14.46 -20.24 6.56
N ARG A 9 13.59 -19.49 5.89
CA ARG A 9 12.20 -19.28 6.30
C ARG A 9 11.28 -19.30 5.10
N PHE A 10 10.07 -19.74 5.38
CA PHE A 10 8.93 -19.66 4.49
C PHE A 10 7.86 -18.76 5.12
N THR A 11 7.17 -17.97 4.30
CA THR A 11 6.07 -17.12 4.79
C THR A 11 4.84 -17.35 3.96
N VAL A 12 3.71 -17.52 4.63
CA VAL A 12 2.39 -17.62 3.99
C VAL A 12 1.49 -16.55 4.54
N ARG A 13 0.72 -15.94 3.64
CA ARG A 13 -0.22 -14.88 3.97
C ARG A 13 -1.47 -15.08 3.14
N TYR A 14 -2.55 -15.45 3.81
CA TYR A 14 -3.86 -15.51 3.18
C TYR A 14 -4.63 -14.22 3.37
N TYR A 15 -5.02 -13.58 2.27
CA TYR A 15 -5.81 -12.35 2.22
C TYR A 15 -7.24 -12.69 1.78
N PRO A 16 -8.17 -13.01 2.70
CA PRO A 16 -9.50 -13.49 2.35
C PRO A 16 -10.32 -12.47 1.54
N LYS A 17 -10.20 -11.18 1.87
CA LYS A 17 -10.94 -10.11 1.17
C LYS A 17 -10.51 -9.95 -0.29
N ALA A 18 -9.26 -10.25 -0.60
CA ALA A 18 -8.71 -10.22 -1.95
C ALA A 18 -8.77 -11.59 -2.66
N GLY A 19 -8.98 -12.68 -1.93
CA GLY A 19 -8.90 -14.05 -2.47
C GLY A 19 -7.48 -14.44 -2.90
N VAL A 20 -6.47 -13.92 -2.20
CA VAL A 20 -5.05 -14.08 -2.57
C VAL A 20 -4.28 -14.79 -1.48
N VAL A 21 -3.49 -15.80 -1.85
CA VAL A 21 -2.44 -16.36 -1.01
C VAL A 21 -1.10 -15.85 -1.52
N GLN A 22 -0.35 -15.18 -0.65
CA GLN A 22 1.03 -14.78 -0.93
C GLN A 22 2.00 -15.70 -0.19
N CYS A 23 2.90 -16.30 -0.94
CA CYS A 23 3.99 -17.10 -0.41
C CYS A 23 5.33 -16.44 -0.71
N GLY A 24 6.29 -16.61 0.19
CA GLY A 24 7.63 -16.09 -0.03
C GLY A 24 8.68 -16.83 0.77
N TRP A 25 9.82 -17.02 0.13
CA TRP A 25 10.98 -17.70 0.69
C TRP A 25 12.08 -16.68 0.96
N GLY A 26 12.83 -16.90 2.02
CA GLY A 26 13.99 -16.09 2.28
C GLY A 26 14.83 -16.64 3.41
N VAL A 27 15.88 -15.92 3.71
CA VAL A 27 16.77 -16.23 4.82
C VAL A 27 16.50 -15.27 5.98
N TYR A 28 16.82 -15.70 7.19
CA TYR A 28 16.90 -14.86 8.36
C TYR A 28 18.26 -15.06 9.04
N LYS A 29 18.74 -13.99 9.69
CA LYS A 29 19.90 -14.07 10.55
C LYS A 29 19.41 -14.37 11.96
N VAL A 30 20.01 -15.37 12.59
CA VAL A 30 19.72 -15.75 13.98
C VAL A 30 20.14 -14.61 14.91
N GLU A 31 21.27 -13.96 14.63
CA GLU A 31 21.73 -12.76 15.32
C GLU A 31 21.47 -11.46 14.53
N GLN A 32 20.86 -10.48 15.20
CA GLN A 32 20.79 -9.11 14.72
C GLN A 32 21.94 -8.29 15.31
N LYS A 33 22.97 -7.99 14.51
CA LYS A 33 23.98 -7.00 14.89
C LYS A 33 23.30 -5.63 15.05
N LYS A 34 23.33 -5.09 16.27
CA LYS A 34 22.99 -3.69 16.53
C LYS A 34 24.15 -2.83 16.02
N PHE A 35 23.93 -2.13 14.92
CA PHE A 35 24.85 -1.07 14.52
C PHE A 35 24.54 0.19 15.35
N GLY A 36 25.59 0.85 15.85
CA GLY A 36 25.47 2.15 16.52
C GLY A 36 25.06 3.27 15.56
N CYS A 37 24.81 4.46 16.11
CA CYS A 37 24.54 5.65 15.31
C CYS A 37 25.80 6.04 14.52
N ARG A 38 25.81 5.82 13.20
CA ARG A 38 26.87 6.23 12.29
C ARG A 38 26.32 7.25 11.30
N VAL A 39 27.09 8.28 10.98
CA VAL A 39 26.79 9.19 9.87
C VAL A 39 26.89 8.40 8.56
N LEU A 40 25.79 8.39 7.80
CA LEU A 40 25.74 7.74 6.48
C LEU A 40 26.30 8.67 5.41
N THR A 41 27.04 8.11 4.46
CA THR A 41 27.43 8.82 3.22
C THR A 41 26.19 9.11 2.36
N ASP A 42 26.31 10.00 1.38
CA ASP A 42 25.20 10.33 0.49
C ASP A 42 24.73 9.10 -0.31
N GLU A 43 25.66 8.29 -0.82
CA GLU A 43 25.36 7.02 -1.49
C GLU A 43 24.60 6.04 -0.58
N GLU A 44 25.02 5.92 0.69
CA GLU A 44 24.34 5.07 1.68
C GLU A 44 22.95 5.61 2.02
N ARG A 45 22.77 6.94 2.05
CA ARG A 45 21.46 7.58 2.25
C ARG A 45 20.54 7.30 1.08
N GLU A 46 21.01 7.44 -0.15
CA GLU A 46 20.25 7.12 -1.36
C GLU A 46 19.85 5.64 -1.39
N GLU A 47 20.78 4.74 -1.11
CA GLU A 47 20.50 3.30 -1.09
C GLU A 47 19.51 2.95 0.03
N ASN A 48 19.64 3.55 1.21
CA ASN A 48 18.68 3.38 2.30
C ASN A 48 17.31 3.94 1.92
N GLN A 49 17.24 5.11 1.29
CA GLN A 49 15.99 5.69 0.81
C GLN A 49 15.32 4.80 -0.22
N ARG A 50 16.08 4.25 -1.18
CA ARG A 50 15.63 3.29 -2.19
C ARG A 50 15.06 2.03 -1.54
N ARG A 51 15.81 1.42 -0.62
CA ARG A 51 15.35 0.24 0.16
C ARG A 51 14.11 0.54 0.99
N ALA A 52 14.02 1.72 1.60
CA ALA A 52 12.84 2.15 2.34
C ALA A 52 11.62 2.33 1.41
N THR A 53 11.82 2.78 0.16
CA THR A 53 10.75 2.90 -0.84
C THR A 53 10.20 1.55 -1.21
N TYR A 54 11.08 0.58 -1.53
CA TYR A 54 10.65 -0.78 -1.85
C TYR A 54 9.91 -1.43 -0.69
N ARG A 55 10.40 -1.23 0.55
CA ARG A 55 9.71 -1.70 1.77
C ARG A 55 8.33 -1.07 1.92
N ALA A 56 8.21 0.24 1.69
CA ALA A 56 6.94 0.95 1.75
C ALA A 56 5.96 0.49 0.66
N ALA A 57 6.42 0.31 -0.59
CA ALA A 57 5.59 -0.22 -1.69
C ALA A 57 5.10 -1.65 -1.40
N ALA A 58 5.97 -2.52 -0.87
CA ALA A 58 5.59 -3.86 -0.46
C ALA A 58 4.56 -3.83 0.68
N ASN A 59 4.70 -2.92 1.63
CA ASN A 59 3.75 -2.73 2.72
C ASN A 59 2.40 -2.21 2.23
N ILE A 60 2.38 -1.23 1.32
CA ILE A 60 1.15 -0.75 0.66
C ILE A 60 0.44 -1.93 -0.01
N ARG A 61 1.15 -2.74 -0.81
CA ARG A 61 0.55 -3.93 -1.45
C ARG A 61 -0.13 -4.84 -0.43
N ARG A 62 0.53 -5.13 0.69
CA ARG A 62 -0.04 -5.98 1.75
C ARG A 62 -1.26 -5.33 2.40
N ASP A 63 -1.25 -4.03 2.63
CA ASP A 63 -2.43 -3.31 3.16
C ASP A 63 -3.60 -3.34 2.18
N LEU A 64 -3.34 -3.16 0.88
CA LEU A 64 -4.39 -3.20 -0.15
C LEU A 64 -5.03 -4.59 -0.25
N LEU A 65 -4.22 -5.64 -0.24
CA LEU A 65 -4.71 -7.02 -0.20
C LEU A 65 -5.50 -7.30 1.09
N ALA A 66 -5.06 -6.77 2.23
CA ALA A 66 -5.74 -6.94 3.52
C ALA A 66 -7.12 -6.27 3.54
N ILE A 67 -7.27 -5.08 2.95
CA ILE A 67 -8.58 -4.42 2.86
C ILE A 67 -9.42 -4.92 1.68
N GLY A 68 -8.81 -5.59 0.69
CA GLY A 68 -9.46 -5.97 -0.56
C GLY A 68 -9.77 -4.74 -1.42
N ALA A 69 -8.80 -3.84 -1.57
CA ALA A 69 -8.97 -2.58 -2.28
C ALA A 69 -9.39 -2.78 -3.74
N ASP A 70 -10.40 -2.06 -4.17
CA ASP A 70 -10.99 -2.14 -5.51
C ASP A 70 -11.24 -0.76 -6.15
N ARG A 71 -10.98 0.32 -5.42
CA ARG A 71 -11.18 1.70 -5.89
C ARG A 71 -10.00 2.59 -5.55
N MET A 72 -9.76 3.55 -6.44
CA MET A 72 -8.86 4.67 -6.23
C MET A 72 -9.70 5.94 -6.09
N LEU A 73 -9.58 6.61 -4.95
CA LEU A 73 -10.13 7.92 -4.69
C LEU A 73 -9.00 8.93 -4.71
N THR A 74 -9.22 10.01 -5.44
CA THR A 74 -8.25 11.06 -5.62
C THR A 74 -8.81 12.37 -5.07
N LEU A 75 -8.11 12.99 -4.12
CA LEU A 75 -8.51 14.28 -3.51
C LEU A 75 -7.61 15.40 -4.01
N THR A 76 -8.22 16.43 -4.57
CA THR A 76 -7.52 17.59 -5.15
C THR A 76 -7.97 18.89 -4.52
N TYR A 77 -7.06 19.88 -4.55
CA TYR A 77 -7.36 21.28 -4.29
C TYR A 77 -7.60 22.02 -5.62
N ARG A 78 -8.43 23.05 -5.61
CA ARG A 78 -8.58 23.99 -6.72
C ARG A 78 -7.46 25.02 -6.65
N GLU A 79 -7.20 25.56 -5.47
CA GLU A 79 -6.05 26.42 -5.21
C GLU A 79 -4.72 25.65 -5.36
N ASN A 80 -3.62 26.38 -5.51
CA ASN A 80 -2.29 25.78 -5.52
C ASN A 80 -1.81 25.50 -4.09
N GLN A 81 -2.37 24.49 -3.44
CA GLN A 81 -2.04 24.17 -2.05
C GLN A 81 -0.70 23.46 -1.93
N ILE A 82 0.38 24.21 -1.70
CA ILE A 82 1.74 23.64 -1.57
C ILE A 82 2.10 23.25 -0.13
N ASP A 83 1.38 23.74 0.87
CA ASP A 83 1.68 23.47 2.28
C ASP A 83 1.29 22.03 2.65
N ARG A 84 2.31 21.18 2.73
CA ARG A 84 2.19 19.79 3.14
C ARG A 84 1.55 19.63 4.53
N LYS A 85 1.89 20.49 5.50
CA LYS A 85 1.37 20.37 6.88
C LYS A 85 -0.13 20.66 6.90
N LYS A 86 -0.57 21.71 6.21
CA LYS A 86 -2.00 21.99 6.01
C LYS A 86 -2.68 20.82 5.29
N ALA A 87 -2.12 20.34 4.19
CA ALA A 87 -2.71 19.26 3.41
C ALA A 87 -2.90 17.97 4.23
N LEU A 88 -1.91 17.59 5.04
CA LEU A 88 -2.01 16.43 5.92
C LEU A 88 -3.02 16.61 7.05
N LYS A 89 -3.19 17.83 7.56
CA LYS A 89 -4.24 18.16 8.53
C LYS A 89 -5.63 17.98 7.91
N ASP A 90 -5.82 18.44 6.68
CA ASP A 90 -7.07 18.29 5.93
C ASP A 90 -7.36 16.81 5.66
N LEU A 91 -6.36 16.04 5.18
CA LEU A 91 -6.48 14.60 4.97
C LEU A 91 -6.86 13.87 6.27
N SER A 92 -6.20 14.21 7.38
CA SER A 92 -6.49 13.60 8.69
C SER A 92 -7.91 13.90 9.14
N ARG A 93 -8.40 15.13 8.91
CA ARG A 93 -9.80 15.50 9.17
C ARG A 93 -10.74 14.71 8.26
N PHE A 94 -10.43 14.57 6.97
CA PHE A 94 -11.23 13.82 6.02
C PHE A 94 -11.38 12.36 6.42
N VAL A 95 -10.27 11.67 6.66
CA VAL A 95 -10.26 10.27 7.12
C VAL A 95 -11.04 10.10 8.43
N ARG A 96 -10.93 11.07 9.36
CA ARG A 96 -11.70 11.04 10.61
C ARG A 96 -13.21 11.15 10.38
N VAL A 97 -13.66 12.04 9.50
CA VAL A 97 -15.08 12.18 9.17
C VAL A 97 -15.58 10.91 8.47
N MET A 98 -14.81 10.37 7.53
CA MET A 98 -15.19 9.15 6.81
C MET A 98 -15.32 7.95 7.74
N ARG A 99 -14.39 7.78 8.70
CA ARG A 99 -14.48 6.70 9.70
C ARG A 99 -15.64 6.83 10.68
N LYS A 100 -16.08 8.06 10.97
CA LYS A 100 -17.28 8.28 11.79
C LYS A 100 -18.56 7.91 11.04
N ARG A 101 -18.59 8.17 9.74
CA ARG A 101 -19.77 7.96 8.89
C ARG A 101 -19.86 6.53 8.35
N PHE A 102 -18.72 5.90 8.08
CA PHE A 102 -18.63 4.56 7.51
C PHE A 102 -17.82 3.64 8.42
N ALA A 103 -18.51 2.72 9.11
CA ALA A 103 -17.90 1.83 10.09
C ALA A 103 -16.74 0.98 9.52
N HIS A 104 -16.81 0.63 8.23
CA HIS A 104 -15.82 -0.21 7.54
C HIS A 104 -14.80 0.60 6.74
N TRP A 105 -14.68 1.91 6.95
CA TRP A 105 -13.73 2.75 6.22
C TRP A 105 -12.28 2.31 6.50
N ALA A 106 -11.63 1.79 5.47
CA ALA A 106 -10.22 1.49 5.45
C ALA A 106 -9.59 2.02 4.17
N SER A 107 -8.49 2.75 4.31
CA SER A 107 -7.80 3.35 3.17
C SER A 107 -6.29 3.37 3.38
N VAL A 108 -5.57 3.28 2.27
CA VAL A 108 -4.13 3.54 2.18
C VAL A 108 -3.93 4.73 1.27
N THR A 109 -3.15 5.71 1.70
CA THR A 109 -3.03 7.02 1.05
C THR A 109 -1.58 7.35 0.73
N VAL A 110 -1.34 7.89 -0.45
CA VAL A 110 -0.05 8.48 -0.84
C VAL A 110 -0.29 9.96 -1.19
N LEU A 111 0.60 10.81 -0.69
CA LEU A 111 0.69 12.22 -1.10
C LEU A 111 1.63 12.34 -2.30
N GLU A 112 1.17 13.03 -3.35
CA GLU A 112 1.91 13.44 -4.54
C GLU A 112 1.76 14.96 -4.70
N TYR A 113 2.66 15.60 -5.44
CA TYR A 113 2.46 16.96 -5.92
C TYR A 113 2.08 16.94 -7.41
N GLN A 114 1.10 17.76 -7.79
CA GLN A 114 0.77 17.97 -9.21
C GLN A 114 1.88 18.77 -9.91
N GLN A 115 1.88 18.82 -11.24
CA GLN A 115 2.85 19.62 -12.02
C GLN A 115 2.93 21.10 -11.58
N ARG A 116 1.83 21.66 -11.07
CA ARG A 116 1.77 23.03 -10.53
C ARG A 116 2.29 23.18 -9.08
N GLY A 117 2.70 22.08 -8.44
CA GLY A 117 3.14 22.03 -7.04
C GLY A 117 2.03 21.79 -6.00
N ALA A 118 0.75 21.72 -6.40
CA ALA A 118 -0.35 21.50 -5.46
C ALA A 118 -0.33 20.07 -4.89
N CYS A 119 -0.56 19.94 -3.58
CA CYS A 119 -0.72 18.67 -2.89
C CYS A 119 -1.90 17.88 -3.48
N HIS A 120 -1.71 16.58 -3.61
CA HIS A 120 -2.66 15.66 -4.24
C HIS A 120 -2.64 14.31 -3.53
N PHE A 121 -3.81 13.80 -3.15
CA PHE A 121 -3.87 12.52 -2.43
C PHE A 121 -4.45 11.43 -3.31
N HIS A 122 -3.74 10.29 -3.38
CA HIS A 122 -4.25 9.04 -3.94
C HIS A 122 -4.60 8.09 -2.80
N LEU A 123 -5.85 7.70 -2.69
CA LEU A 123 -6.39 6.81 -1.67
C LEU A 123 -6.88 5.53 -2.33
N ALA A 124 -6.30 4.39 -1.97
CA ALA A 124 -6.86 3.09 -2.31
C ALA A 124 -7.76 2.61 -1.17
N LEU A 125 -8.98 2.18 -1.50
CA LEU A 125 -10.02 1.78 -0.55
C LEU A 125 -10.86 0.63 -1.10
N ALA A 126 -11.68 0.03 -0.23
CA ALA A 126 -12.56 -1.08 -0.55
C ALA A 126 -14.03 -0.71 -0.33
N GLY A 127 -14.89 -1.09 -1.27
CA GLY A 127 -16.34 -0.94 -1.17
C GLY A 127 -16.89 0.32 -1.86
N PHE A 128 -18.21 0.43 -1.90
CA PHE A 128 -18.93 1.49 -2.59
C PHE A 128 -19.23 2.65 -1.63
N TYR A 129 -18.94 3.87 -2.06
CA TYR A 129 -19.23 5.08 -1.32
C TYR A 129 -19.87 6.09 -2.27
N ASP A 130 -20.84 6.84 -1.76
CA ASP A 130 -21.49 7.90 -2.53
C ASP A 130 -20.48 9.02 -2.84
N VAL A 131 -20.17 9.21 -4.12
CA VAL A 131 -19.20 10.21 -4.59
C VAL A 131 -19.66 11.65 -4.36
N VAL A 132 -20.96 11.92 -4.38
CA VAL A 132 -21.50 13.26 -4.08
C VAL A 132 -21.24 13.59 -2.64
N LEU A 133 -21.47 12.62 -1.76
CA LEU A 133 -21.22 12.76 -0.32
C LEU A 133 -19.72 12.89 0.00
N LEU A 134 -18.86 12.04 -0.58
CA LEU A 134 -17.42 12.16 -0.40
C LEU A 134 -16.92 13.55 -0.85
N ARG A 135 -17.47 14.06 -1.96
CA ARG A 135 -17.12 15.38 -2.49
C ARG A 135 -17.59 16.48 -1.55
N SER A 136 -18.81 16.41 -1.02
CA SER A 136 -19.33 17.42 -0.11
C SER A 136 -18.49 17.50 1.17
N GLU A 137 -18.09 16.36 1.72
CA GLU A 137 -17.27 16.28 2.94
C GLU A 137 -15.85 16.81 2.69
N TRP A 138 -15.26 16.52 1.52
CA TRP A 138 -13.97 17.10 1.15
C TRP A 138 -14.05 18.62 1.00
N VAL A 139 -15.06 19.12 0.28
CA VAL A 139 -15.29 20.57 0.10
C VAL A 139 -15.54 21.27 1.43
N GLU A 140 -16.29 20.67 2.35
CA GLU A 140 -16.52 21.22 3.68
C GLU A 140 -15.22 21.39 4.48
N ILE A 141 -14.26 20.47 4.28
CA ILE A 141 -12.97 20.50 4.97
C ILE A 141 -12.05 21.57 4.38
N VAL A 142 -11.91 21.62 3.07
CA VAL A 142 -10.97 22.54 2.39
C VAL A 142 -11.57 23.89 2.05
N GLY A 143 -12.88 24.05 2.27
CA GLY A 143 -13.64 25.27 2.09
C GLY A 143 -13.85 25.66 0.63
N ARG A 144 -13.97 26.98 0.44
CA ARG A 144 -14.16 27.61 -0.86
C ARG A 144 -13.02 28.57 -1.15
N VAL A 145 -12.77 28.82 -2.43
CA VAL A 145 -11.73 29.74 -2.91
C VAL A 145 -12.32 30.70 -3.94
N ALA A 146 -11.88 31.96 -3.89
CA ALA A 146 -12.23 32.94 -4.90
C ALA A 146 -11.49 32.64 -6.21
N VAL A 147 -12.22 32.56 -7.30
CA VAL A 147 -11.70 32.38 -8.65
C VAL A 147 -12.05 33.61 -9.46
N THR A 148 -11.04 34.22 -10.08
CA THR A 148 -11.23 35.31 -11.05
C THR A 148 -11.56 34.70 -12.39
N ARG A 149 -12.71 35.05 -12.96
CA ARG A 149 -13.12 34.66 -14.31
C ARG A 149 -12.46 35.56 -15.35
N GLU A 150 -12.58 35.19 -16.62
CA GLU A 150 -12.04 35.96 -17.75
C GLU A 150 -12.59 37.39 -17.82
N ASP A 151 -13.83 37.61 -17.37
CA ASP A 151 -14.49 38.92 -17.29
C ASP A 151 -14.05 39.79 -16.09
N GLY A 152 -13.08 39.32 -15.29
CA GLY A 152 -12.60 40.01 -14.09
C GLY A 152 -13.50 39.86 -12.85
N SER A 153 -14.66 39.22 -12.97
CA SER A 153 -15.53 38.93 -11.83
C SER A 153 -14.91 37.87 -10.92
N ARG A 154 -15.15 38.00 -9.61
CA ARG A 154 -14.72 37.01 -8.61
C ARG A 154 -15.91 36.14 -8.20
N GLN A 155 -15.76 34.83 -8.36
CA GLN A 155 -16.74 33.84 -7.89
C GLN A 155 -16.14 32.95 -6.80
N MET A 156 -16.91 32.72 -5.74
CA MET A 156 -16.53 31.75 -4.71
C MET A 156 -16.87 30.33 -5.16
N MET A 157 -15.85 29.51 -5.41
CA MET A 157 -16.00 28.12 -5.89
C MET A 157 -15.55 27.10 -4.82
N PRO A 158 -16.07 25.86 -4.85
CA PRO A 158 -15.54 24.78 -4.04
C PRO A 158 -14.03 24.61 -4.26
N ASN A 159 -13.26 24.59 -3.17
CA ASN A 159 -11.82 24.38 -3.22
C ASN A 159 -11.47 22.90 -3.37
N GLY A 160 -12.35 21.98 -2.98
CA GLY A 160 -12.13 20.55 -3.11
C GLY A 160 -12.73 19.97 -4.38
N ASN A 161 -12.02 19.02 -5.00
CA ASN A 161 -12.64 18.09 -5.94
C ASN A 161 -12.18 16.65 -5.65
N ILE A 162 -13.02 15.70 -6.04
CA ILE A 162 -12.70 14.27 -5.95
C ILE A 162 -12.87 13.61 -7.32
N ASP A 163 -12.05 12.60 -7.56
CA ASP A 163 -12.22 11.63 -8.63
C ASP A 163 -12.22 10.21 -8.04
N MET A 164 -13.08 9.32 -8.55
CA MET A 164 -13.16 7.94 -8.09
C MET A 164 -13.13 6.99 -9.28
N ALA A 165 -12.07 6.21 -9.37
CA ALA A 165 -11.91 5.16 -10.36
C ALA A 165 -12.18 3.78 -9.72
N PHE A 166 -12.89 2.92 -10.45
CA PHE A 166 -13.15 1.54 -10.07
C PHE A 166 -12.36 0.59 -10.97
N GLU A 167 -11.81 -0.46 -10.37
CA GLU A 167 -11.07 -1.51 -11.09
C GLU A 167 -11.92 -2.79 -11.12
N PRO A 168 -12.48 -3.18 -12.28
CA PRO A 168 -13.46 -4.27 -12.38
C PRO A 168 -12.83 -5.67 -12.33
N ASP A 169 -11.52 -5.79 -12.54
CA ASP A 169 -10.82 -7.07 -12.56
C ASP A 169 -10.75 -7.65 -11.16
N GLY A 170 -11.34 -8.84 -10.96
CA GLY A 170 -11.52 -9.53 -9.67
C GLY A 170 -10.51 -9.15 -8.57
N ARG A 171 -11.00 -8.94 -7.34
CA ARG A 171 -10.35 -8.15 -6.27
C ARG A 171 -8.83 -8.31 -6.10
N GLY A 172 -8.25 -9.50 -6.27
CA GLY A 172 -6.79 -9.71 -6.22
C GLY A 172 -6.00 -8.98 -7.33
N ASN A 173 -6.52 -8.98 -8.55
CA ASN A 173 -5.96 -8.25 -9.69
C ASN A 173 -6.13 -6.75 -9.50
N ALA A 174 -7.32 -6.29 -9.09
CA ALA A 174 -7.53 -4.89 -8.72
C ALA A 174 -6.55 -4.41 -7.66
N CYS A 175 -6.40 -5.14 -6.54
CA CYS A 175 -5.41 -4.83 -5.50
C CYS A 175 -4.00 -4.71 -6.06
N SER A 176 -3.62 -5.59 -6.99
CA SER A 176 -2.29 -5.60 -7.58
C SER A 176 -2.03 -4.39 -8.48
N LYS A 177 -3.00 -4.04 -9.34
CA LYS A 177 -2.94 -2.83 -10.18
C LYS A 177 -2.90 -1.56 -9.33
N LEU A 178 -3.78 -1.45 -8.33
CA LEU A 178 -3.81 -0.33 -7.40
C LEU A 178 -2.49 -0.24 -6.62
N ALA A 179 -1.90 -1.35 -6.19
CA ALA A 179 -0.61 -1.34 -5.51
C ALA A 179 0.53 -0.84 -6.40
N ALA A 180 0.56 -1.26 -7.68
CA ALA A 180 1.53 -0.77 -8.66
C ALA A 180 1.35 0.73 -8.92
N TYR A 181 0.11 1.19 -9.04
CA TYR A 181 -0.25 2.60 -9.20
C TYR A 181 0.20 3.42 -7.99
N MET A 182 -0.14 3.01 -6.76
CA MET A 182 0.30 3.66 -5.52
C MET A 182 1.83 3.69 -5.38
N ALA A 183 2.51 2.62 -5.77
CA ALA A 183 3.98 2.56 -5.75
C ALA A 183 4.63 3.53 -6.74
N LYS A 184 3.99 3.81 -7.89
CA LYS A 184 4.42 4.87 -8.82
C LYS A 184 4.38 6.24 -8.13
N TYR A 185 3.29 6.57 -7.45
CA TYR A 185 3.15 7.85 -6.74
C TYR A 185 4.07 7.97 -5.54
N LEU A 186 4.28 6.87 -4.82
CA LEU A 186 5.21 6.81 -3.70
C LEU A 186 6.63 7.19 -4.14
N ARG A 187 7.05 6.70 -5.33
CA ARG A 187 8.35 6.98 -5.94
C ARG A 187 8.47 8.42 -6.40
N LYS A 188 7.45 8.97 -7.06
CA LYS A 188 7.47 10.37 -7.51
C LYS A 188 7.64 11.37 -6.36
N GLY A 189 6.91 11.19 -5.27
CA GLY A 189 7.03 12.10 -4.12
C GLY A 189 8.35 11.98 -3.36
N LEU A 190 9.32 11.16 -3.79
CA LEU A 190 10.64 11.07 -3.14
C LEU A 190 11.45 12.36 -3.33
N ASP A 191 11.26 13.04 -4.45
CA ASP A 191 12.11 14.16 -4.87
C ASP A 191 11.54 15.52 -4.45
N GLU A 192 10.30 15.56 -3.93
CA GLU A 192 9.54 16.79 -3.74
C GLU A 192 9.17 17.00 -2.27
N GLY A 193 9.78 18.00 -1.62
CA GLY A 193 9.26 18.62 -0.38
C GLY A 193 9.18 17.74 0.88
N ARG A 194 9.79 16.55 0.88
CA ARG A 194 9.82 15.66 2.06
C ARG A 194 11.01 15.96 2.97
N GLU A 195 10.72 16.07 4.26
CA GLU A 195 11.76 16.14 5.29
C GLU A 195 12.16 14.73 5.75
N VAL A 196 13.38 14.59 6.26
CA VAL A 196 13.85 13.32 6.83
C VAL A 196 12.95 12.95 8.03
N GLY A 197 12.39 11.74 8.00
CA GLY A 197 11.47 11.26 9.04
C GLY A 197 10.00 11.34 8.67
N ASP A 198 9.66 12.02 7.57
CA ASP A 198 8.28 12.08 7.10
C ASP A 198 7.72 10.70 6.72
N HIS A 199 6.46 10.47 7.09
CA HIS A 199 5.73 9.29 6.64
C HIS A 199 5.60 9.30 5.11
N ARG A 200 5.92 8.16 4.50
CA ARG A 200 5.94 8.01 3.05
C ARG A 200 4.57 7.76 2.44
N TYR A 201 3.72 7.10 3.21
CA TYR A 201 2.33 6.79 2.93
C TYR A 201 1.59 6.76 4.26
N PHE A 202 0.27 6.87 4.20
CA PHE A 202 -0.61 6.86 5.35
C PHE A 202 -1.57 5.68 5.21
N ARG A 203 -2.02 5.15 6.33
CA ARG A 203 -3.05 4.10 6.34
C ARG A 203 -3.96 4.29 7.53
N THR A 204 -5.23 3.91 7.36
CA THR A 204 -6.16 3.88 8.48
C THR A 204 -5.71 2.88 9.55
N GLN A 205 -5.98 3.22 10.81
CA GLN A 205 -5.78 2.30 11.92
C GLN A 205 -6.75 1.10 11.81
N GLY A 206 -6.31 -0.07 12.28
CA GLY A 206 -7.11 -1.31 12.26
C GLY A 206 -6.96 -2.17 11.01
N ILE A 207 -6.13 -1.82 10.02
CA ILE A 207 -5.82 -2.75 8.91
C ILE A 207 -4.91 -3.87 9.43
N GLU A 208 -5.48 -5.05 9.64
CA GLU A 208 -4.76 -6.24 10.06
C GLU A 208 -4.13 -6.94 8.87
N ARG A 209 -2.82 -7.16 8.94
CA ARG A 209 -2.09 -7.91 7.91
C ARG A 209 -1.99 -9.37 8.35
N PRO A 210 -2.41 -10.33 7.53
CA PRO A 210 -2.13 -11.73 7.79
C PRO A 210 -0.61 -11.95 7.82
N ARG A 211 -0.12 -12.65 8.85
CA ARG A 211 1.29 -13.01 8.94
C ARG A 211 1.46 -14.35 9.64
N GLU A 212 1.72 -15.37 8.85
CA GLU A 212 2.28 -16.63 9.33
C GLU A 212 3.69 -16.79 8.79
N VAL A 213 4.61 -17.15 9.67
CA VAL A 213 6.03 -17.36 9.36
C VAL A 213 6.39 -18.74 9.85
N TYR A 214 6.85 -19.57 8.93
CA TYR A 214 7.33 -20.92 9.18
C TYR A 214 8.85 -20.89 9.08
N TYR A 215 9.53 -21.35 10.13
CA TYR A 215 10.98 -21.43 10.17
C TYR A 215 11.41 -22.82 9.72
N ILE A 216 12.40 -22.88 8.84
CA ILE A 216 12.97 -24.13 8.35
C ILE A 216 14.29 -24.33 9.07
N ALA A 217 14.51 -25.52 9.62
CA ALA A 217 15.74 -25.84 10.31
C ALA A 217 16.95 -25.64 9.36
N PRO A 218 18.09 -25.12 9.85
CA PRO A 218 19.25 -24.84 9.00
C PRO A 218 19.78 -26.07 8.23
N ASP A 219 19.59 -27.25 8.81
CA ASP A 219 20.03 -28.56 8.33
C ASP A 219 18.95 -29.35 7.56
N ALA A 220 17.72 -28.84 7.47
CA ALA A 220 16.66 -29.50 6.70
C ALA A 220 17.07 -29.63 5.22
N PRO A 221 16.78 -30.73 4.52
CA PRO A 221 17.07 -30.85 3.10
C PRO A 221 16.15 -29.93 2.25
N GLU A 222 16.54 -29.66 0.99
CA GLU A 222 15.88 -28.65 0.14
C GLU A 222 14.51 -29.13 -0.40
N ASP A 223 14.33 -30.43 -0.52
CA ASP A 223 13.07 -31.10 -0.88
C ASP A 223 11.99 -30.98 0.20
N GLU A 224 12.36 -31.03 1.49
CA GLU A 224 11.43 -30.77 2.61
C GLU A 224 10.87 -29.34 2.58
N GLU A 225 11.67 -28.35 2.19
CA GLU A 225 11.21 -26.95 2.03
C GLU A 225 10.13 -26.82 0.96
N MET A 226 10.29 -27.53 -0.17
CA MET A 226 9.33 -27.51 -1.25
C MET A 226 8.06 -28.30 -0.89
N GLY A 227 8.20 -29.46 -0.24
CA GLY A 227 7.10 -30.27 0.27
C GLY A 227 6.21 -29.51 1.27
N LEU A 228 6.82 -28.92 2.31
CA LEU A 228 6.12 -28.11 3.30
C LEU A 228 5.38 -26.92 2.65
N SER A 229 6.00 -26.27 1.67
CA SER A 229 5.36 -25.15 0.98
C SER A 229 4.13 -25.60 0.19
N TYR A 230 4.19 -26.75 -0.49
CA TYR A 230 3.08 -27.28 -1.27
C TYR A 230 1.94 -27.76 -0.37
N GLU A 231 2.23 -28.46 0.72
CA GLU A 231 1.24 -28.91 1.70
C GLU A 231 0.51 -27.74 2.35
N VAL A 232 1.25 -26.72 2.82
CA VAL A 232 0.66 -25.53 3.46
C VAL A 232 -0.19 -24.75 2.45
N ILE A 233 0.31 -24.55 1.23
CA ILE A 233 -0.43 -23.86 0.16
C ILE A 233 -1.73 -24.63 -0.16
N THR A 234 -1.63 -25.94 -0.38
CA THR A 234 -2.78 -26.79 -0.75
C THR A 234 -3.79 -26.87 0.38
N THR A 235 -3.35 -27.03 1.63
CA THR A 235 -4.22 -27.07 2.81
C THR A 235 -4.95 -25.74 3.00
N LEU A 236 -4.22 -24.61 2.92
CA LEU A 236 -4.83 -23.29 3.02
C LEU A 236 -5.83 -23.06 1.90
N LEU A 237 -5.51 -23.41 0.66
CA LEU A 237 -6.40 -23.23 -0.48
C LEU A 237 -7.63 -24.15 -0.43
N ALA A 238 -7.47 -25.40 0.02
CA ALA A 238 -8.56 -26.33 0.25
C ALA A 238 -9.52 -25.83 1.35
N SER A 239 -8.99 -25.24 2.44
CA SER A 239 -9.79 -24.68 3.52
C SER A 239 -10.62 -23.44 3.12
N VAL A 240 -10.30 -22.80 1.98
CA VAL A 240 -11.01 -21.61 1.49
C VAL A 240 -11.87 -21.89 0.26
N GLY A 241 -12.02 -23.16 -0.13
CA GLY A 241 -12.99 -23.60 -1.14
C GLY A 241 -12.71 -23.18 -2.58
N GLY A 242 -11.46 -22.86 -2.93
CA GLY A 242 -11.05 -22.46 -4.28
C GLY A 242 -9.94 -23.33 -4.85
N TYR A 243 -9.97 -23.60 -6.16
CA TYR A 243 -8.85 -24.19 -6.90
C TYR A 243 -7.89 -23.07 -7.34
N PRO A 244 -6.57 -23.17 -7.09
CA PRO A 244 -5.65 -22.07 -7.35
C PRO A 244 -5.15 -22.02 -8.80
N ALA A 245 -4.98 -20.81 -9.32
CA ALA A 245 -3.94 -20.50 -10.29
C ALA A 245 -2.68 -20.06 -9.52
N ILE A 246 -1.65 -20.92 -9.45
CA ILE A 246 -0.39 -20.63 -8.76
C ILE A 246 0.61 -20.03 -9.75
N TRP A 247 1.00 -18.77 -9.54
CA TRP A 247 2.05 -18.13 -10.32
C TRP A 247 3.37 -18.19 -9.54
N PHE A 248 4.29 -19.03 -10.02
CA PHE A 248 5.67 -19.06 -9.57
C PHE A 248 6.50 -18.03 -10.34
N GLY A 249 7.28 -17.20 -9.66
CA GLY A 249 8.45 -16.60 -10.30
C GLY A 249 9.52 -17.67 -10.57
N PRO A 250 10.59 -17.38 -11.33
CA PRO A 250 11.75 -18.30 -11.50
C PRO A 250 12.33 -18.75 -10.13
N THR A 251 13.30 -19.67 -9.99
CA THR A 251 13.72 -20.35 -8.70
C THR A 251 15.10 -19.95 -8.09
N GLY A 252 15.25 -19.79 -6.74
CA GLY A 252 16.42 -19.18 -6.03
C GLY A 252 16.09 -18.21 -4.82
N PRO A 253 17.08 -17.63 -4.10
CA PRO A 253 16.83 -16.82 -2.90
C PRO A 253 16.26 -15.41 -3.17
N GLY A 254 15.31 -14.95 -2.33
CA GLY A 254 14.68 -13.62 -2.44
C GLY A 254 13.34 -13.59 -3.19
N ARG A 255 12.60 -14.70 -3.21
CA ARG A 255 11.47 -14.90 -4.12
C ARG A 255 10.10 -14.80 -3.47
N SER A 256 9.15 -14.37 -4.28
CA SER A 256 7.74 -14.26 -3.93
C SER A 256 6.88 -14.84 -5.05
N GLY A 257 5.90 -15.67 -4.70
CA GLY A 257 4.83 -16.13 -5.58
C GLY A 257 3.47 -15.61 -5.09
N CYS A 258 2.48 -15.56 -5.98
CA CYS A 258 1.09 -15.24 -5.63
C CYS A 258 0.17 -16.29 -6.27
N ALA A 259 -0.77 -16.82 -5.49
CA ALA A 259 -1.83 -17.69 -6.00
C ALA A 259 -3.19 -16.97 -5.85
N HIS A 260 -4.03 -17.08 -6.88
CA HIS A 260 -5.40 -16.58 -6.87
C HIS A 260 -6.35 -17.78 -6.88
N GLY A 261 -7.40 -17.75 -6.06
CA GLY A 261 -8.50 -18.68 -6.17
C GLY A 261 -9.59 -18.10 -7.07
N GLU A 262 -9.96 -18.81 -8.14
CA GLU A 262 -11.20 -18.49 -8.87
C GLU A 262 -12.37 -19.06 -8.07
N ARG A 263 -13.40 -18.23 -7.81
CA ARG A 263 -14.68 -18.75 -7.34
C ARG A 263 -15.41 -19.25 -8.57
N ASN A 264 -15.69 -20.54 -8.64
CA ASN A 264 -16.70 -21.05 -9.56
C ASN A 264 -18.03 -20.41 -9.16
N ASN A 265 -18.69 -19.78 -10.14
CA ASN A 265 -20.06 -19.25 -10.02
C ASN A 265 -21.04 -20.33 -9.60
#